data_AF-A0A838STJ4-F1
#
_entry.id   AF-A0A838STJ4-F1
#
_cell.length_a   1.000
_cell.length_b   1.000
_cell.length_c   1.000
_cell.angle_alpha   90.00
_cell.angle_beta   90.00
_cell.angle_gamma   90.00
#
_symmetry.space_group_name_H-M   'P 1'
#
loop_
_entity.id
_entity.type
_entity.pdbx_description
1 polymer ?
#
loop_
_entity_poly.entity_id
_entity_poly.type
_entity_poly.pdbx_seq_one_letter_code
_entity_poly.pdbx_strand_id
1 'polypeptide(L)'
;MSSRRVELLAKAAGDEGFSVVSGRRTANDGKVQWRVAPRRHTAYRLRHPGSPTTVASRTTAHAVAVRPRLRAALARGAMPVGQATRVRGKLRPVRPGAVVILQRHRDGSWQTTARQRLSPRSRFNFRVHPSKSVRAYYRVVRPADRGHLRATQRAGRVNVYRLRIARIRFNPPGADDRYLNRERVTVVNTGRVGVRLGGWRLHASRSGRTRTLPAYRLHPDGRVKLHSGRGATERGSVHLRGTKPLWANHYGSRARLTDRNRALADRFSYDAPPPLRGLASWYGPGFEGNTTACGNRFDPSDYSLASRELPCGTPVRVVGPEGGVNAVVDDYGPASWTGRRFDLSRATFAAVQHITAGTAQVRVHRR
;
A
#
# COMPACT_ATOMS: atom_id res chain seq x y z
N MET A 1 -31.00 66.30 19.82
CA MET A 1 -32.07 65.27 19.82
C MET A 1 -31.88 64.37 21.04
N SER A 2 -32.93 64.06 21.80
CA SER A 2 -32.83 63.17 22.98
C SER A 2 -32.52 61.73 22.56
N SER A 3 -31.62 61.05 23.29
CA SER A 3 -31.23 59.68 22.94
C SER A 3 -32.40 58.70 23.16
N ARG A 4 -32.83 58.00 22.11
CA ARG A 4 -33.99 57.09 22.14
C ARG A 4 -33.55 55.65 22.28
N ARG A 5 -34.28 54.86 23.07
CA ARG A 5 -34.03 53.42 23.22
C ARG A 5 -34.49 52.68 21.97
N VAL A 6 -33.60 51.87 21.39
CA VAL A 6 -33.88 50.97 20.28
C VAL A 6 -33.38 49.57 20.64
N GLU A 7 -34.20 48.57 20.36
CA GLU A 7 -33.94 47.18 20.67
C GLU A 7 -33.75 46.39 19.39
N LEU A 8 -32.69 45.59 19.35
CA LEU A 8 -32.47 44.57 18.33
C LEU A 8 -33.21 43.31 18.76
N LEU A 9 -34.17 42.87 17.93
CA LEU A 9 -34.85 41.60 18.08
C LEU A 9 -34.29 40.60 17.08
N ALA A 10 -34.22 39.33 17.48
CA ALA A 10 -33.81 38.22 16.63
C ALA A 10 -34.84 37.09 16.66
N LYS A 11 -35.04 36.43 15.52
CA LYS A 11 -35.74 35.15 15.39
C LYS A 11 -34.82 34.19 14.65
N ALA A 12 -34.15 33.30 15.38
CA ALA A 12 -33.30 32.30 14.77
C ALA A 12 -34.15 31.12 14.26
N ALA A 13 -33.64 30.39 13.26
CA ALA A 13 -34.32 29.23 12.72
C ALA A 13 -34.59 28.19 13.82
N GLY A 14 -35.85 27.79 13.95
CA GLY A 14 -36.33 26.90 15.01
C GLY A 14 -36.93 27.63 16.22
N ASP A 15 -36.78 28.96 16.31
CA ASP A 15 -37.42 29.75 17.35
C ASP A 15 -38.88 30.05 16.96
N GLU A 16 -39.77 30.09 17.95
CA GLU A 16 -41.21 30.35 17.75
C GLU A 16 -41.46 31.82 17.35
N GLY A 17 -40.75 32.76 17.98
CA GLY A 17 -40.96 34.20 17.82
C GLY A 17 -39.68 35.04 17.83
N PHE A 18 -39.85 36.36 17.70
CA PHE A 18 -38.77 37.32 17.88
C PHE A 18 -38.57 37.62 19.36
N SER A 19 -37.33 37.56 19.84
CA SER A 19 -36.94 37.97 21.20
C SER A 19 -35.94 39.12 21.16
N VAL A 20 -35.91 39.96 22.20
CA VAL A 20 -34.93 41.04 22.33
C VAL A 20 -33.56 40.43 22.64
N VAL A 21 -32.56 40.73 21.81
CA VAL A 21 -31.18 40.22 21.99
C VAL A 21 -30.18 41.32 22.38
N SER A 22 -30.54 42.60 22.19
CA SER A 22 -29.73 43.74 22.63
C SER A 22 -30.57 45.01 22.64
N GLY A 23 -30.26 45.95 23.53
CA GLY A 23 -30.80 47.30 23.53
C GLY A 23 -29.68 48.34 23.45
N ARG A 24 -29.89 49.43 22.72
CA ARG A 24 -28.98 50.58 22.63
C ARG A 24 -29.78 51.87 22.62
N ARG A 25 -29.09 52.99 22.89
CA ARG A 25 -29.63 54.33 22.68
C ARG A 25 -29.08 54.90 21.38
N THR A 26 -29.88 55.71 20.69
CA THR A 26 -29.46 56.43 19.48
C THR A 26 -28.32 57.40 19.81
N ALA A 27 -27.39 57.56 18.87
CA ALA A 27 -26.42 58.65 18.93
C ALA A 27 -27.13 60.02 18.73
N ASN A 28 -26.37 61.11 18.84
CA ASN A 28 -26.89 62.48 18.71
C ASN A 28 -27.48 62.75 17.31
N ASP A 29 -27.06 61.98 16.30
CA ASP A 29 -27.57 62.00 14.92
C ASP A 29 -28.75 61.02 14.68
N GLY A 30 -29.26 60.38 15.75
CA GLY A 30 -30.38 59.44 15.67
C GLY A 30 -30.00 58.02 15.24
N LYS A 31 -28.73 57.73 14.93
CA LYS A 31 -28.33 56.40 14.44
C LYS A 31 -28.11 55.38 15.56
N VAL A 32 -28.32 54.11 15.22
CA VAL A 32 -27.93 52.94 16.02
C VAL A 32 -27.32 51.88 15.11
N GLN A 33 -26.38 51.11 15.65
CA GLN A 33 -25.72 50.04 14.91
C GLN A 33 -25.48 48.83 15.82
N TRP A 34 -25.65 47.64 15.23
CA TRP A 34 -25.22 46.38 15.80
C TRP A 34 -24.36 45.59 14.81
N ARG A 35 -23.40 44.84 15.35
CA ARG A 35 -22.69 43.79 14.62
C ARG A 35 -23.27 42.45 15.06
N VAL A 36 -23.75 41.64 14.12
CA VAL A 36 -24.33 40.32 14.40
C VAL A 36 -23.51 39.21 13.75
N ALA A 37 -23.42 38.05 14.42
CA ALA A 37 -22.72 36.86 13.93
C ALA A 37 -23.55 35.59 14.24
N PRO A 38 -24.70 35.40 13.58
CA PRO A 38 -25.62 34.32 13.90
C PRO A 38 -25.02 32.93 13.64
N ARG A 39 -25.34 31.96 14.51
CA ARG A 39 -24.90 30.55 14.36
C ARG A 39 -25.82 29.73 13.45
N ARG A 40 -27.00 30.25 13.10
CA ARG A 40 -28.02 29.64 12.23
C ARG A 40 -28.74 30.74 11.46
N HIS A 41 -29.55 30.41 10.46
CA HIS A 41 -30.40 31.42 9.80
C HIS A 41 -31.14 32.24 10.86
N THR A 42 -31.03 33.58 10.78
CA THR A 42 -31.63 34.46 11.79
C THR A 42 -32.19 35.69 11.11
N ALA A 43 -33.46 35.97 11.37
CA ALA A 43 -34.09 37.23 11.01
C ALA A 43 -33.89 38.23 12.14
N TYR A 44 -33.52 39.46 11.81
CA TYR A 44 -33.35 40.56 12.75
C TYR A 44 -34.31 41.70 12.43
N ARG A 45 -34.82 42.39 13.44
CA ARG A 45 -35.57 43.64 13.27
C ARG A 45 -35.29 44.57 14.43
N LEU A 46 -35.50 45.87 14.22
CA LEU A 46 -35.39 46.86 15.29
C LEU A 46 -36.78 47.18 15.84
N ARG A 47 -36.86 47.46 17.14
CA ARG A 47 -38.05 47.95 17.83
C ARG A 47 -37.68 49.19 18.63
N HIS A 48 -38.44 50.25 18.46
CA HIS A 48 -38.52 51.32 19.44
C HIS A 48 -39.76 51.07 20.31
N PRO A 49 -39.64 50.88 21.63
CA PRO A 49 -40.77 50.50 22.47
C PRO A 49 -41.75 51.66 22.76
N GLY A 50 -41.45 52.88 22.30
CA GLY A 50 -42.18 54.10 22.65
C GLY A 50 -41.63 54.79 23.91
N SER A 51 -42.13 55.98 24.16
CA SER A 51 -41.91 56.82 25.35
C SER A 51 -43.13 57.73 25.56
N PRO A 52 -43.21 58.52 26.65
CA PRO A 52 -44.27 59.53 26.79
C PRO A 52 -44.37 60.53 25.62
N THR A 53 -43.31 60.65 24.83
CA THR A 53 -43.21 61.58 23.69
C THR A 53 -43.11 60.89 22.34
N THR A 54 -43.14 59.55 22.28
CA THR A 54 -42.99 58.79 21.03
C THR A 54 -43.78 57.49 21.03
N VAL A 55 -44.42 57.15 19.91
CA VAL A 55 -45.14 55.88 19.76
C VAL A 55 -44.19 54.72 19.47
N ALA A 56 -44.58 53.52 19.90
CA ALA A 56 -43.83 52.31 19.59
C ALA A 56 -43.80 52.04 18.08
N SER A 57 -42.66 51.58 17.57
CA SER A 57 -42.49 51.24 16.16
C SER A 57 -41.52 50.09 15.96
N ARG A 58 -41.58 49.44 14.79
CA ARG A 58 -40.71 48.31 14.43
C ARG A 58 -40.38 48.33 12.95
N THR A 59 -39.18 47.86 12.60
CA THR A 59 -38.79 47.66 11.20
C THR A 59 -39.35 46.36 10.64
N THR A 60 -39.34 46.22 9.32
CA THR A 60 -39.38 44.91 8.66
C THR A 60 -38.22 44.03 9.13
N ALA A 61 -38.38 42.72 9.01
CA ALA A 61 -37.33 41.78 9.37
C ALA A 61 -36.33 41.60 8.23
N HIS A 62 -35.04 41.63 8.56
CA HIS A 62 -33.94 41.35 7.64
C HIS A 62 -33.34 39.97 7.94
N ALA A 63 -33.38 39.06 6.97
CA ALA A 63 -32.88 37.70 7.12
C ALA A 63 -31.38 37.59 6.82
N VAL A 64 -30.63 36.99 7.75
CA VAL A 64 -29.21 36.67 7.59
C VAL A 64 -29.07 35.16 7.37
N ALA A 65 -28.74 34.78 6.14
CA ALA A 65 -28.43 33.39 5.80
C ALA A 65 -27.02 33.01 6.31
N VAL A 66 -26.87 31.79 6.82
CA VAL A 66 -25.63 31.27 7.40
C VAL A 66 -25.20 30.04 6.62
N ARG A 67 -24.01 30.07 6.03
CA ARG A 67 -23.36 28.92 5.41
C ARG A 67 -22.30 28.36 6.36
N PRO A 68 -22.38 27.08 6.76
CA PRO A 68 -21.40 26.51 7.66
C PRO A 68 -20.07 26.27 6.94
N ARG A 69 -18.97 26.41 7.67
CA ARG A 69 -17.62 26.09 7.20
C ARG A 69 -17.36 24.59 7.38
N LEU A 70 -17.40 23.85 6.28
CA LEU A 70 -17.05 22.44 6.24
C LEU A 70 -15.58 22.25 5.86
N ARG A 71 -14.82 21.53 6.68
CA ARG A 71 -13.46 21.11 6.34
C ARG A 71 -13.39 19.59 6.27
N ALA A 72 -12.74 19.07 5.24
CA ALA A 72 -12.56 17.65 4.98
C ALA A 72 -11.18 17.43 4.36
N ALA A 73 -10.49 16.39 4.78
CA ALA A 73 -9.19 16.01 4.25
C ALA A 73 -9.06 14.49 4.19
N LEU A 74 -8.38 14.02 3.15
CA LEU A 74 -8.03 12.62 2.95
C LEU A 74 -6.74 12.29 3.70
N ALA A 75 -6.72 11.17 4.43
CA ALA A 75 -5.55 10.73 5.20
C ALA A 75 -4.41 10.21 4.32
N ARG A 76 -4.73 9.43 3.26
CA ARG A 76 -3.77 8.94 2.27
C ARG A 76 -4.35 9.09 0.86
N GLY A 77 -3.59 9.72 -0.01
CA GLY A 77 -3.92 9.96 -1.43
C GLY A 77 -3.50 8.85 -2.40
N ALA A 78 -2.74 7.86 -1.94
CA ALA A 78 -2.37 6.69 -2.72
C ALA A 78 -2.32 5.46 -1.82
N MET A 79 -2.76 4.31 -2.33
CA MET A 79 -2.76 3.03 -1.60
C MET A 79 -2.96 1.85 -2.57
N PRO A 80 -2.55 0.63 -2.20
CA PRO A 80 -2.81 -0.56 -3.02
C PRO A 80 -4.31 -0.92 -2.98
N VAL A 81 -4.77 -1.66 -4.00
CA VAL A 81 -6.12 -2.23 -4.02
C VAL A 81 -6.36 -3.08 -2.76
N GLY A 82 -7.56 -2.99 -2.18
CA GLY A 82 -7.92 -3.73 -0.97
C GLY A 82 -7.42 -3.09 0.33
N GLN A 83 -6.72 -1.95 0.29
CA GLN A 83 -6.49 -1.15 1.49
C GLN A 83 -7.57 -0.08 1.68
N ALA A 84 -7.66 0.45 2.90
CA ALA A 84 -8.57 1.53 3.24
C ALA A 84 -7.82 2.80 3.61
N THR A 85 -8.42 3.95 3.28
CA THR A 85 -8.03 5.27 3.74
C THR A 85 -9.22 5.92 4.45
N ARG A 86 -9.02 7.13 4.98
CA ARG A 86 -10.06 7.86 5.73
C ARG A 86 -10.21 9.27 5.20
N VAL A 87 -11.47 9.74 5.12
CA VAL A 87 -11.82 11.14 4.92
C VAL A 87 -12.32 11.69 6.25
N ARG A 88 -11.55 12.61 6.84
CA ARG A 88 -11.81 13.17 8.17
C ARG A 88 -12.04 14.66 8.09
N GLY A 89 -12.78 15.19 9.04
CA GLY A 89 -13.03 16.62 9.05
C GLY A 89 -13.95 17.10 10.16
N LYS A 90 -14.34 18.37 10.05
CA LYS A 90 -15.23 19.03 11.01
C LYS A 90 -16.10 20.10 10.35
N LEU A 91 -17.25 20.36 10.96
CA LEU A 91 -18.16 21.44 10.60
C LEU A 91 -18.07 22.58 11.63
N ARG A 92 -18.16 23.84 11.17
CA ARG A 92 -18.35 25.01 12.02
C ARG A 92 -19.54 25.87 11.52
N PRO A 93 -20.37 26.44 12.41
CA PRO A 93 -20.36 26.27 13.87
C PRO A 93 -20.69 24.83 14.30
N VAL A 94 -20.43 24.49 15.57
CA VAL A 94 -20.64 23.15 16.11
C VAL A 94 -22.15 22.82 16.08
N ARG A 95 -22.49 21.71 15.43
CA ARG A 95 -23.82 21.09 15.37
C ARG A 95 -23.70 19.56 15.54
N PRO A 96 -23.83 19.06 16.79
CA PRO A 96 -23.95 17.63 17.06
C PRO A 96 -25.09 17.01 16.25
N GLY A 97 -24.94 15.76 15.83
CA GLY A 97 -26.02 14.98 15.20
C GLY A 97 -26.38 15.38 13.77
N ALA A 98 -25.90 16.51 13.26
CA ALA A 98 -26.11 16.93 11.88
C ALA A 98 -25.53 15.89 10.90
N VAL A 99 -26.17 15.71 9.74
CA VAL A 99 -25.74 14.71 8.76
C VAL A 99 -24.77 15.31 7.76
N VAL A 100 -23.68 14.60 7.51
CA VAL A 100 -22.78 14.84 6.38
C VAL A 100 -22.75 13.61 5.47
N ILE A 101 -22.51 13.87 4.19
CA ILE A 101 -22.56 12.88 3.12
C ILE A 101 -21.19 12.82 2.45
N LEU A 102 -20.58 11.65 2.42
CA LEU A 102 -19.43 11.40 1.56
C LEU A 102 -19.93 11.06 0.17
N GLN A 103 -19.40 11.77 -0.83
CA GLN A 103 -19.69 11.50 -2.24
C GLN A 103 -18.40 11.17 -2.99
N ARG A 104 -18.52 10.29 -3.98
CA ARG A 104 -17.48 9.95 -4.94
C ARG A 104 -17.93 10.37 -6.33
N HIS A 105 -17.02 10.96 -7.10
CA HIS A 105 -17.26 11.23 -8.51
C HIS A 105 -17.14 9.94 -9.34
N ARG A 106 -18.18 9.60 -10.10
CA ARG A 106 -18.26 8.47 -11.04
C ARG A 106 -19.15 8.87 -12.21
N ASP A 107 -18.75 8.50 -13.43
CA ASP A 107 -19.60 8.61 -14.62
C ASP A 107 -20.19 10.03 -14.80
N GLY A 108 -19.34 11.04 -14.70
CA GLY A 108 -19.72 12.46 -14.81
C GLY A 108 -20.48 13.06 -13.63
N SER A 109 -20.86 12.27 -12.62
CA SER A 109 -21.73 12.71 -11.53
C SER A 109 -21.16 12.40 -10.13
N TRP A 110 -21.67 13.11 -9.12
CA TRP A 110 -21.31 12.87 -7.72
C TRP A 110 -22.33 11.95 -7.06
N GLN A 111 -21.90 10.72 -6.76
CA GLN A 111 -22.74 9.70 -6.13
C GLN A 111 -22.47 9.61 -4.63
N THR A 112 -23.53 9.41 -3.84
CA THR A 112 -23.42 9.18 -2.39
C THR A 112 -22.80 7.82 -2.11
N THR A 113 -21.73 7.79 -1.32
CA THR A 113 -21.09 6.54 -0.89
C THR A 113 -21.33 6.22 0.58
N ALA A 114 -21.54 7.24 1.41
CA ALA A 114 -21.83 7.07 2.83
C ALA A 114 -22.50 8.31 3.42
N ARG A 115 -23.24 8.13 4.51
CA ARG A 115 -23.80 9.20 5.34
C ARG A 115 -23.33 8.98 6.78
N GLN A 116 -23.08 10.06 7.52
CA GLN A 116 -22.69 9.98 8.92
C GLN A 116 -23.27 11.16 9.70
N ARG A 117 -23.77 10.89 10.91
CA ARG A 117 -24.09 11.93 11.90
C ARG A 117 -22.82 12.45 12.56
N LEU A 118 -22.72 13.77 12.68
CA LEU A 118 -21.59 14.42 13.32
C LEU A 118 -21.54 14.13 14.82
N SER A 119 -20.32 13.97 15.34
CA SER A 119 -20.09 13.83 16.79
C SER A 119 -20.50 15.09 17.57
N PRO A 120 -20.52 15.05 18.92
CA PRO A 120 -20.77 16.24 19.74
C PRO A 120 -19.85 17.43 19.45
N ARG A 121 -18.62 17.17 18.97
CA ARG A 121 -17.67 18.23 18.55
C ARG A 121 -17.70 18.51 17.04
N SER A 122 -18.76 18.07 16.36
CA SER A 122 -18.98 18.24 14.92
C SER A 122 -17.91 17.62 14.02
N ARG A 123 -17.39 16.46 14.41
CA ARG A 123 -16.37 15.73 13.65
C ARG A 123 -16.99 14.54 12.92
N PHE A 124 -16.36 14.15 11.80
CA PHE A 124 -16.69 12.95 11.03
C PHE A 124 -15.42 12.22 10.57
N ASN A 125 -15.58 10.94 10.25
CA ASN A 125 -14.47 10.06 9.86
C ASN A 125 -14.97 8.91 8.98
N PHE A 126 -15.08 9.16 7.68
CA PHE A 126 -15.51 8.16 6.72
C PHE A 126 -14.37 7.21 6.36
N ARG A 127 -14.64 5.90 6.33
CA ARG A 127 -13.75 4.89 5.75
C ARG A 127 -13.96 4.81 4.23
N VAL A 128 -12.88 4.77 3.47
CA VAL A 128 -12.87 4.66 2.02
C VAL A 128 -12.08 3.42 1.62
N HIS A 129 -12.73 2.47 0.93
CA HIS A 129 -12.14 1.18 0.57
C HIS A 129 -12.54 0.76 -0.86
N PRO A 130 -11.84 1.25 -1.90
CA PRO A 130 -12.10 0.84 -3.27
C PRO A 130 -11.53 -0.56 -3.57
N SER A 131 -12.33 -1.41 -4.20
CA SER A 131 -11.98 -2.79 -4.56
C SER A 131 -11.24 -2.94 -5.90
N LYS A 132 -11.18 -1.87 -6.70
CA LYS A 132 -10.55 -1.86 -8.04
C LYS A 132 -9.47 -0.78 -8.11
N SER A 133 -8.48 -0.98 -8.98
CA SER A 133 -7.51 0.07 -9.28
C SER A 133 -8.21 1.20 -10.02
N VAL A 134 -8.19 2.39 -9.43
CA VAL A 134 -8.97 3.53 -9.92
C VAL A 134 -8.41 4.84 -9.37
N ARG A 135 -8.58 5.90 -10.16
CA ARG A 135 -8.42 7.28 -9.70
C ARG A 135 -9.78 7.78 -9.21
N ALA A 136 -9.97 7.88 -7.90
CA ALA A 136 -11.24 8.27 -7.30
C ALA A 136 -11.15 9.66 -6.66
N TYR A 137 -12.18 10.49 -6.89
CA TYR A 137 -12.30 11.82 -6.29
C TYR A 137 -13.43 11.82 -5.27
N TYR A 138 -13.16 12.41 -4.10
CA TYR A 138 -14.11 12.46 -2.99
C TYR A 138 -14.40 13.89 -2.57
N ARG A 139 -15.64 14.14 -2.17
CA ARG A 139 -16.08 15.36 -1.49
C ARG A 139 -16.99 15.02 -0.33
N VAL A 140 -17.06 15.92 0.65
CA VAL A 140 -18.05 15.85 1.72
C VAL A 140 -19.06 16.97 1.51
N VAL A 141 -20.32 16.63 1.65
CA VAL A 141 -21.45 17.56 1.53
C VAL A 141 -22.20 17.58 2.85
N ARG A 142 -22.52 18.79 3.31
CA ARG A 142 -23.53 19.02 4.33
C ARG A 142 -24.76 19.60 3.61
N PRO A 143 -25.90 18.89 3.52
CA PRO A 143 -27.11 19.37 2.87
C PRO A 143 -27.62 20.68 3.48
N ALA A 144 -28.42 21.46 2.77
CA ALA A 144 -29.12 22.60 3.39
C ALA A 144 -30.16 22.07 4.40
N ASP A 145 -30.46 22.86 5.42
CA ASP A 145 -31.59 22.63 6.33
C ASP A 145 -32.18 23.97 6.78
N ARG A 146 -33.24 23.92 7.60
CA ARG A 146 -33.91 25.12 8.13
C ARG A 146 -32.96 26.13 8.75
N GLY A 147 -31.81 25.69 9.28
CA GLY A 147 -30.88 26.55 10.00
C GLY A 147 -29.62 26.94 9.24
N HIS A 148 -29.36 26.43 8.04
CA HIS A 148 -28.09 26.65 7.32
C HIS A 148 -28.18 26.30 5.83
N LEU A 149 -27.45 27.07 5.02
CA LEU A 149 -27.20 26.75 3.61
C LEU A 149 -26.38 25.46 3.46
N ARG A 150 -26.44 24.87 2.27
CA ARG A 150 -25.58 23.75 1.87
C ARG A 150 -24.10 24.16 1.95
N ALA A 151 -23.27 23.23 2.43
CA ALA A 151 -21.81 23.36 2.37
C ALA A 151 -21.18 22.14 1.67
N THR A 152 -20.15 22.37 0.88
CA THR A 152 -19.43 21.32 0.15
C THR A 152 -17.94 21.56 0.24
N GLN A 153 -17.19 20.50 0.49
CA GLN A 153 -15.74 20.55 0.57
C GLN A 153 -15.13 19.38 -0.20
N ARG A 154 -14.20 19.67 -1.12
CA ARG A 154 -13.38 18.64 -1.77
C ARG A 154 -12.51 17.98 -0.70
N ALA A 155 -12.57 16.65 -0.59
CA ALA A 155 -11.77 15.88 0.36
C ALA A 155 -10.42 15.46 -0.24
N GLY A 156 -10.35 15.31 -1.57
CA GLY A 156 -9.15 14.99 -2.30
C GLY A 156 -9.34 13.84 -3.29
N ARG A 157 -8.21 13.38 -3.84
CA ARG A 157 -8.12 12.26 -4.78
C ARG A 157 -7.40 11.09 -4.13
N VAL A 158 -7.91 9.88 -4.35
CA VAL A 158 -7.27 8.62 -4.03
C VAL A 158 -6.81 7.95 -5.33
N ASN A 159 -5.52 7.67 -5.46
CA ASN A 159 -4.95 6.83 -6.50
C ASN A 159 -4.81 5.39 -5.97
N VAL A 160 -5.72 4.50 -6.38
CA VAL A 160 -5.67 3.09 -5.99
C VAL A 160 -4.90 2.32 -7.04
N TYR A 161 -3.72 1.81 -6.67
CA TYR A 161 -2.81 1.13 -7.59
C TYR A 161 -2.79 -0.39 -7.36
N ARG A 162 -2.37 -1.13 -8.38
CA ARG A 162 -2.12 -2.57 -8.29
C ARG A 162 -0.82 -2.88 -9.01
N LEU A 163 0.24 -3.10 -8.23
CA LEU A 163 1.53 -3.55 -8.77
C LEU A 163 1.72 -5.02 -8.42
N ARG A 164 2.43 -5.74 -9.28
CA ARG A 164 2.88 -7.11 -9.03
C ARG A 164 4.36 -7.24 -9.30
N ILE A 165 5.05 -8.02 -8.49
CA ILE A 165 6.37 -8.54 -8.79
C ILE A 165 6.15 -9.78 -9.66
N ALA A 166 6.43 -9.67 -10.95
CA ALA A 166 6.19 -10.73 -11.92
C ALA A 166 7.29 -11.79 -11.91
N ARG A 167 8.55 -11.38 -11.72
CA ARG A 167 9.70 -12.28 -11.72
C ARG A 167 10.86 -11.70 -10.92
N ILE A 168 11.64 -12.58 -10.30
CA ILE A 168 12.93 -12.26 -9.71
C ILE A 168 13.99 -13.12 -10.40
N ARG A 169 15.06 -12.49 -10.87
CA ARG A 169 16.29 -13.17 -11.24
C ARG A 169 17.29 -12.88 -10.13
N PHE A 170 17.35 -13.78 -9.16
CA PHE A 170 18.11 -13.58 -7.92
C PHE A 170 19.55 -14.08 -8.03
N ASN A 171 19.82 -15.18 -8.74
CA ASN A 171 21.16 -15.72 -8.95
C ASN A 171 21.46 -15.85 -10.47
N PRO A 172 21.90 -14.77 -11.14
CA PRO A 172 22.34 -14.84 -12.53
C PRO A 172 23.72 -15.51 -12.66
N PRO A 173 24.02 -16.22 -13.76
CA PRO A 173 25.33 -16.84 -13.95
C PRO A 173 26.47 -15.79 -14.03
N GLY A 174 27.59 -16.13 -13.39
CA GLY A 174 28.80 -15.29 -13.26
C GLY A 174 29.01 -14.76 -11.84
N ALA A 175 30.14 -14.11 -11.59
CA ALA A 175 30.47 -13.53 -10.28
C ALA A 175 29.51 -12.39 -9.90
N ASP A 176 28.98 -12.43 -8.68
CA ASP A 176 27.91 -11.55 -8.19
C ASP A 176 28.30 -10.06 -8.12
N ASP A 177 29.56 -9.80 -7.85
CA ASP A 177 30.15 -8.47 -7.76
C ASP A 177 30.37 -7.83 -9.15
N ARG A 178 30.65 -8.66 -10.18
CA ARG A 178 30.86 -8.21 -11.56
C ARG A 178 29.56 -8.07 -12.36
N TYR A 179 28.48 -8.77 -11.99
CA TYR A 179 27.23 -8.81 -12.75
C TYR A 179 25.96 -8.40 -11.98
N LEU A 180 26.08 -7.44 -11.06
CA LEU A 180 24.97 -6.92 -10.23
C LEU A 180 23.70 -6.51 -11.00
N ASN A 181 23.80 -6.13 -12.27
CA ASN A 181 22.63 -5.75 -13.08
C ASN A 181 21.92 -6.95 -13.73
N ARG A 182 22.51 -8.16 -13.71
CA ARG A 182 21.79 -9.38 -14.08
C ARG A 182 20.85 -9.82 -12.96
N GLU A 183 21.13 -9.39 -11.74
CA GLU A 183 20.26 -9.52 -10.57
C GLU A 183 19.15 -8.46 -10.63
N ARG A 184 17.90 -8.90 -10.81
CA ARG A 184 16.79 -7.96 -11.05
C ARG A 184 15.42 -8.48 -10.65
N VAL A 185 14.53 -7.54 -10.31
CA VAL A 185 13.08 -7.77 -10.14
C VAL A 185 12.33 -7.13 -11.30
N THR A 186 11.38 -7.86 -11.87
CA THR A 186 10.41 -7.27 -12.82
C THR A 186 9.14 -6.90 -12.06
N VAL A 187 8.80 -5.61 -12.06
CA VAL A 187 7.54 -5.10 -11.52
C VAL A 187 6.62 -4.75 -12.68
N VAL A 188 5.36 -5.16 -12.59
CA VAL A 188 4.30 -4.87 -13.56
C VAL A 188 3.18 -4.11 -12.88
N ASN A 189 2.59 -3.15 -13.60
CA ASN A 189 1.38 -2.47 -13.15
C ASN A 189 0.17 -3.15 -13.78
N THR A 190 -0.56 -3.93 -12.99
CA THR A 190 -1.80 -4.61 -13.41
C THR A 190 -3.03 -3.76 -13.11
N GLY A 191 -2.83 -2.50 -12.73
CA GLY A 191 -3.88 -1.54 -12.41
C GLY A 191 -4.07 -0.50 -13.50
N ARG A 192 -5.20 0.21 -13.44
CA ARG A 192 -5.60 1.25 -14.41
C ARG A 192 -5.01 2.63 -14.10
N VAL A 193 -4.19 2.75 -13.05
CA VAL A 193 -3.62 4.02 -12.60
C VAL A 193 -2.11 3.97 -12.71
N GLY A 194 -1.52 4.95 -13.40
CA GLY A 194 -0.08 5.12 -13.43
C GLY A 194 0.50 5.45 -12.05
N VAL A 195 1.63 4.86 -11.71
CA VAL A 195 2.27 4.93 -10.39
C VAL A 195 3.63 5.61 -10.50
N ARG A 196 3.91 6.55 -9.57
CA ARG A 196 5.26 7.11 -9.41
C ARG A 196 5.99 6.31 -8.34
N LEU A 197 7.05 5.61 -8.74
CA LEU A 197 7.84 4.72 -7.88
C LEU A 197 8.94 5.45 -7.09
N GLY A 198 9.20 6.73 -7.39
CA GLY A 198 10.19 7.52 -6.66
C GLY A 198 9.93 7.51 -5.14
N GLY A 199 10.95 7.09 -4.38
CA GLY A 199 10.91 6.97 -2.92
C GLY A 199 10.28 5.67 -2.39
N TRP A 200 9.86 4.76 -3.27
CA TRP A 200 9.42 3.42 -2.87
C TRP A 200 10.61 2.57 -2.43
N ARG A 201 10.36 1.48 -1.72
CA ARG A 201 11.43 0.62 -1.19
C ARG A 201 11.26 -0.82 -1.67
N LEU A 202 12.35 -1.40 -2.14
CA LEU A 202 12.47 -2.83 -2.43
C LEU A 202 13.35 -3.47 -1.34
N HIS A 203 12.76 -4.37 -0.58
CA HIS A 203 13.43 -5.06 0.52
C HIS A 203 13.57 -6.55 0.22
N ALA A 204 14.76 -7.11 0.46
CA ALA A 204 15.07 -8.52 0.34
C ALA A 204 15.25 -9.14 1.73
N SER A 205 14.44 -10.16 2.07
CA SER A 205 14.31 -10.64 3.44
C SER A 205 15.58 -11.31 3.99
N ARG A 206 16.23 -12.18 3.22
CA ARG A 206 17.36 -12.99 3.71
C ARG A 206 18.67 -12.21 3.83
N SER A 207 18.87 -11.23 2.96
CA SER A 207 20.02 -10.31 3.04
C SER A 207 19.77 -9.13 3.99
N GLY A 208 18.51 -8.88 4.38
CA GLY A 208 18.08 -7.69 5.11
C GLY A 208 18.16 -6.38 4.29
N ARG A 209 18.65 -6.43 3.04
CA ARG A 209 18.97 -5.23 2.26
C ARG A 209 17.71 -4.54 1.77
N THR A 210 17.73 -3.21 1.79
CA THR A 210 16.66 -2.38 1.26
C THR A 210 17.20 -1.31 0.33
N ARG A 211 16.57 -1.13 -0.83
CA ARG A 211 16.90 -0.09 -1.79
C ARG A 211 15.73 0.84 -2.02
N THR A 212 16.00 2.13 -2.07
CA THR A 212 15.01 3.15 -2.42
C THR A 212 15.01 3.33 -3.94
N LEU A 213 13.83 3.30 -4.54
CA LEU A 213 13.67 3.45 -5.98
C LEU A 213 13.84 4.92 -6.39
N PRO A 214 14.60 5.20 -7.47
CA PRO A 214 14.70 6.54 -8.04
C PRO A 214 13.37 6.96 -8.68
N ALA A 215 13.31 8.21 -9.15
CA ALA A 215 12.14 8.72 -9.85
C ALA A 215 11.86 7.90 -11.12
N TYR A 216 10.73 7.20 -11.13
CA TYR A 216 10.25 6.46 -12.28
C TYR A 216 8.73 6.45 -12.31
N ARG A 217 8.14 6.54 -13.50
CA ARG A 217 6.69 6.45 -13.70
C ARG A 217 6.35 5.15 -14.41
N LEU A 218 5.63 4.28 -13.72
CA LEU A 218 5.09 3.05 -14.28
C LEU A 218 3.65 3.28 -14.75
N HIS A 219 3.44 3.25 -16.06
CA HIS A 219 2.12 3.40 -16.69
C HIS A 219 1.24 2.17 -16.44
N PRO A 220 -0.09 2.26 -16.63
CA PRO A 220 -0.97 1.08 -16.69
C PRO A 220 -0.42 0.05 -17.68
N ASP A 221 -0.51 -1.23 -17.34
CA ASP A 221 0.00 -2.38 -18.11
C ASP A 221 1.51 -2.38 -18.41
N GLY A 222 2.22 -1.35 -17.93
CA GLY A 222 3.64 -1.19 -18.05
C GLY A 222 4.41 -2.18 -17.18
N ARG A 223 5.65 -2.44 -17.60
CA ARG A 223 6.63 -3.23 -16.85
C ARG A 223 7.93 -2.45 -16.66
N VAL A 224 8.62 -2.72 -15.56
CA VAL A 224 9.95 -2.17 -15.30
C VAL A 224 10.83 -3.22 -14.64
N LYS A 225 12.05 -3.33 -15.11
CA LYS A 225 13.11 -4.13 -14.51
C LYS A 225 13.85 -3.25 -13.51
N LEU A 226 13.95 -3.71 -12.26
CA LEU A 226 14.69 -3.07 -11.19
C LEU A 226 15.99 -3.86 -11.02
N HIS A 227 17.09 -3.28 -11.46
CA HIS A 227 18.44 -3.84 -11.43
C HIS A 227 19.15 -3.46 -10.13
N SER A 228 19.84 -4.41 -9.49
CA SER A 228 20.47 -4.16 -8.19
C SER A 228 21.62 -3.13 -8.25
N GLY A 229 22.41 -3.14 -9.34
CA GLY A 229 23.61 -2.33 -9.50
C GLY A 229 23.38 -0.90 -9.99
N ARG A 230 24.43 -0.30 -10.56
CA ARG A 230 24.45 1.07 -11.11
C ARG A 230 24.06 1.10 -12.59
N GLY A 231 23.53 2.23 -13.05
CA GLY A 231 23.14 2.47 -14.44
C GLY A 231 22.16 3.63 -14.56
N ALA A 232 21.85 4.04 -15.79
CA ALA A 232 20.86 5.07 -16.06
C ALA A 232 19.43 4.56 -15.81
N THR A 233 18.50 5.46 -15.49
CA THR A 233 17.08 5.11 -15.45
C THR A 233 16.47 5.42 -16.80
N GLU A 234 15.89 4.40 -17.45
CA GLU A 234 15.37 4.46 -18.80
C GLU A 234 13.98 3.79 -18.86
N ARG A 235 13.33 3.88 -20.02
CA ARG A 235 12.02 3.25 -20.22
C ARG A 235 12.14 1.73 -20.01
N GLY A 236 11.46 1.21 -18.99
CA GLY A 236 11.44 -0.22 -18.69
C GLY A 236 12.65 -0.73 -17.89
N SER A 237 13.61 0.12 -17.52
CA SER A 237 14.80 -0.26 -16.77
C SER A 237 15.18 0.79 -15.72
N VAL A 238 15.33 0.36 -14.48
CA VAL A 238 15.70 1.21 -13.33
C VAL A 238 16.84 0.55 -12.58
N HIS A 239 17.87 1.32 -12.28
CA HIS A 239 19.03 0.86 -11.52
C HIS A 239 19.01 1.40 -10.08
N LEU A 240 19.17 0.51 -9.11
CA LEU A 240 19.03 0.81 -7.67
C LEU A 240 20.33 1.33 -7.02
N ARG A 241 21.40 1.47 -7.83
CA ARG A 241 22.71 2.01 -7.46
C ARG A 241 23.38 1.25 -6.30
N GLY A 242 23.14 -0.06 -6.21
CA GLY A 242 23.80 -0.93 -5.25
C GLY A 242 25.25 -1.25 -5.65
N THR A 243 26.06 -1.55 -4.65
CA THR A 243 27.44 -2.08 -4.78
C THR A 243 27.55 -3.53 -4.33
N LYS A 244 26.45 -4.13 -3.88
CA LYS A 244 26.34 -5.51 -3.42
C LYS A 244 25.02 -6.10 -3.92
N PRO A 245 24.94 -7.43 -4.12
CA PRO A 245 23.70 -8.10 -4.52
C PRO A 245 22.57 -7.82 -3.54
N LEU A 246 21.36 -7.65 -4.04
CA LEU A 246 20.19 -7.35 -3.22
C LEU A 246 19.66 -8.62 -2.54
N TRP A 247 19.61 -9.73 -3.26
CA TRP A 247 19.25 -11.06 -2.81
C TRP A 247 20.53 -11.87 -2.51
N ALA A 248 20.45 -12.75 -1.51
CA ALA A 248 21.61 -13.50 -1.04
C ALA A 248 21.83 -14.80 -1.82
N ASN A 249 21.47 -14.86 -3.11
CA ASN A 249 21.56 -16.04 -3.98
C ASN A 249 20.94 -17.37 -3.50
N HIS A 250 20.21 -17.36 -2.38
CA HIS A 250 19.58 -18.54 -1.83
C HIS A 250 18.08 -18.56 -2.07
N TYR A 251 17.57 -19.73 -2.44
CA TYR A 251 16.14 -20.04 -2.46
C TYR A 251 15.45 -19.73 -1.12
N GLY A 252 14.16 -19.37 -1.19
CA GLY A 252 13.35 -19.00 -0.03
C GLY A 252 13.45 -17.53 0.40
N SER A 253 14.21 -16.69 -0.33
CA SER A 253 14.20 -15.24 -0.04
C SER A 253 12.94 -14.58 -0.62
N ARG A 254 12.49 -13.51 0.04
CA ARG A 254 11.31 -12.75 -0.35
C ARG A 254 11.69 -11.34 -0.77
N ALA A 255 11.18 -10.89 -1.90
CA ALA A 255 11.16 -9.48 -2.23
C ALA A 255 9.86 -8.85 -1.75
N ARG A 256 9.96 -7.67 -1.12
CA ARG A 256 8.83 -6.86 -0.68
C ARG A 256 8.96 -5.48 -1.30
N LEU A 257 7.93 -5.07 -2.05
CA LEU A 257 7.82 -3.74 -2.60
C LEU A 257 6.86 -2.92 -1.73
N THR A 258 7.36 -1.83 -1.13
CA THR A 258 6.55 -0.93 -0.31
C THR A 258 6.55 0.49 -0.87
N ASP A 259 5.43 1.20 -0.72
CA ASP A 259 5.34 2.59 -1.11
C ASP A 259 6.06 3.53 -0.13
N ARG A 260 6.06 4.83 -0.42
CA ARG A 260 6.64 5.87 0.44
C ARG A 260 6.04 5.93 1.85
N ASN A 261 4.82 5.41 2.04
CA ASN A 261 4.13 5.35 3.32
C ASN A 261 4.30 3.97 3.99
N ARG A 262 5.22 3.13 3.49
CA ARG A 262 5.47 1.75 3.91
C ARG A 262 4.29 0.79 3.70
N ALA A 263 3.30 1.15 2.89
CA ALA A 263 2.22 0.24 2.52
C ALA A 263 2.77 -0.83 1.57
N LEU A 264 2.50 -2.10 1.87
CA LEU A 264 2.91 -3.22 1.01
C LEU A 264 2.14 -3.16 -0.31
N ALA A 265 2.87 -2.98 -1.40
CA ALA A 265 2.31 -3.02 -2.75
C ALA A 265 2.22 -4.46 -3.26
N ASP A 266 3.31 -5.22 -3.11
CA ASP A 266 3.34 -6.65 -3.41
C ASP A 266 4.51 -7.34 -2.69
N ARG A 267 4.43 -8.66 -2.60
CA ARG A 267 5.53 -9.51 -2.16
C ARG A 267 5.66 -10.70 -3.09
N PHE A 268 6.88 -11.17 -3.27
CA PHE A 268 7.17 -12.38 -4.05
C PHE A 268 8.20 -13.21 -3.30
N SER A 269 7.85 -14.47 -3.03
CA SER A 269 8.79 -15.48 -2.57
C SER A 269 9.25 -16.27 -3.78
N TYR A 270 10.56 -16.44 -3.96
CA TYR A 270 11.03 -17.50 -4.85
C TYR A 270 11.35 -18.69 -3.96
N ASP A 271 10.34 -19.54 -3.79
CA ASP A 271 10.53 -20.79 -3.05
C ASP A 271 11.54 -21.67 -3.81
N ALA A 272 12.27 -22.51 -3.09
CA ALA A 272 13.10 -23.50 -3.74
C ALA A 272 12.22 -24.35 -4.65
N PRO A 273 12.67 -24.73 -5.87
CA PRO A 273 11.99 -25.79 -6.58
C PRO A 273 11.85 -27.00 -5.64
N PRO A 274 10.74 -27.74 -5.73
CA PRO A 274 10.57 -28.93 -4.90
C PRO A 274 11.80 -29.84 -5.05
N PRO A 275 12.25 -30.48 -3.97
CA PRO A 275 13.39 -31.38 -4.07
C PRO A 275 13.09 -32.47 -5.08
N LEU A 276 14.12 -32.87 -5.81
CA LEU A 276 14.04 -34.07 -6.60
C LEU A 276 14.01 -35.25 -5.63
N ARG A 277 12.96 -36.06 -5.71
CA ARG A 277 12.72 -37.22 -4.85
C ARG A 277 12.96 -38.50 -5.62
N GLY A 278 13.64 -39.44 -5.03
CA GLY A 278 13.74 -40.76 -5.63
C GLY A 278 14.63 -41.68 -4.83
N LEU A 279 14.60 -42.94 -5.25
CA LEU A 279 15.49 -43.96 -4.74
C LEU A 279 16.92 -43.64 -5.19
N ALA A 280 17.84 -43.65 -4.25
CA ALA A 280 19.27 -43.54 -4.50
C ALA A 280 19.98 -44.83 -4.08
N SER A 281 21.04 -45.19 -4.78
CA SER A 281 22.05 -46.12 -4.30
C SER A 281 23.40 -45.42 -4.22
N TRP A 282 24.48 -46.19 -4.07
CA TRP A 282 25.83 -45.67 -4.06
C TRP A 282 26.77 -46.49 -4.94
N TYR A 283 27.82 -45.85 -5.45
CA TYR A 283 28.84 -46.53 -6.26
C TYR A 283 29.66 -47.51 -5.41
N GLY A 284 29.58 -48.80 -5.73
CA GLY A 284 30.34 -49.86 -5.07
C GLY A 284 31.86 -49.78 -5.30
N PRO A 285 32.63 -50.73 -4.76
CA PRO A 285 34.06 -50.86 -5.06
C PRO A 285 34.33 -51.02 -6.56
N GLY A 286 35.49 -50.55 -7.04
CA GLY A 286 35.92 -50.69 -8.45
C GLY A 286 35.61 -49.49 -9.35
N PHE A 287 34.94 -48.46 -8.85
CA PHE A 287 34.69 -47.21 -9.60
C PHE A 287 35.71 -46.09 -9.31
N GLU A 288 36.48 -46.22 -8.24
CA GLU A 288 37.47 -45.21 -7.82
C GLU A 288 38.50 -44.93 -8.93
N GLY A 289 38.78 -43.65 -9.17
CA GLY A 289 39.71 -43.20 -10.21
C GLY A 289 39.15 -43.24 -11.63
N ASN A 290 37.94 -43.78 -11.86
CA ASN A 290 37.32 -43.72 -13.18
C ASN A 290 36.91 -42.29 -13.54
N THR A 291 36.90 -41.97 -14.83
CA THR A 291 36.42 -40.67 -15.30
C THR A 291 34.90 -40.67 -15.35
N THR A 292 34.27 -39.73 -14.65
CA THR A 292 32.81 -39.53 -14.65
C THR A 292 32.34 -38.90 -15.97
N ALA A 293 31.04 -38.91 -16.25
CA ALA A 293 30.48 -38.20 -17.40
C ALA A 293 30.63 -36.67 -17.30
N CYS A 294 30.97 -36.14 -16.12
CA CYS A 294 31.31 -34.74 -15.92
C CYS A 294 32.80 -34.44 -16.13
N GLY A 295 33.62 -35.46 -16.43
CA GLY A 295 35.04 -35.33 -16.76
C GLY A 295 36.01 -35.36 -15.57
N ASN A 296 35.51 -35.52 -14.33
CA ASN A 296 36.33 -35.61 -13.14
C ASN A 296 36.72 -37.06 -12.83
N ARG A 297 37.75 -37.26 -12.01
CA ARG A 297 38.10 -38.57 -11.47
C ARG A 297 37.22 -38.85 -10.25
N PHE A 298 36.49 -39.96 -10.28
CA PHE A 298 35.59 -40.32 -9.19
C PHE A 298 36.38 -40.69 -7.93
N ASP A 299 36.08 -40.00 -6.83
CA ASP A 299 36.57 -40.32 -5.49
C ASP A 299 35.37 -40.74 -4.60
N PRO A 300 35.36 -41.96 -4.06
CA PRO A 300 34.26 -42.42 -3.19
C PRO A 300 34.18 -41.69 -1.84
N SER A 301 35.26 -41.00 -1.43
CA SER A 301 35.34 -40.20 -0.20
C SER A 301 34.81 -38.78 -0.36
N ASP A 302 34.68 -38.30 -1.60
CA ASP A 302 34.09 -37.00 -1.91
C ASP A 302 32.58 -36.97 -1.68
N TYR A 303 32.03 -35.79 -1.38
CA TYR A 303 30.59 -35.60 -1.39
C TYR A 303 30.07 -35.30 -2.81
N SER A 304 29.91 -36.36 -3.60
CA SER A 304 29.38 -36.29 -4.96
C SER A 304 28.15 -37.17 -5.21
N LEU A 305 27.40 -36.87 -6.28
CA LEU A 305 26.32 -37.72 -6.78
C LEU A 305 26.15 -37.64 -8.30
N ALA A 306 25.53 -38.68 -8.87
CA ALA A 306 25.09 -38.75 -10.25
C ALA A 306 23.61 -38.35 -10.39
N SER A 307 23.29 -37.57 -11.43
CA SER A 307 21.89 -37.19 -11.73
C SER A 307 21.65 -37.07 -13.22
N ARG A 308 20.51 -37.57 -13.71
CA ARG A 308 20.03 -37.33 -15.09
C ARG A 308 19.53 -35.91 -15.35
N GLU A 309 19.14 -35.19 -14.30
CA GLU A 309 18.36 -33.94 -14.41
C GLU A 309 19.17 -32.69 -14.07
N LEU A 310 20.17 -32.83 -13.21
CA LEU A 310 20.99 -31.73 -12.74
C LEU A 310 22.30 -31.67 -13.56
N PRO A 311 22.70 -30.50 -14.08
CA PRO A 311 23.98 -30.35 -14.75
C PRO A 311 25.18 -30.63 -13.82
N CYS A 312 26.28 -31.09 -14.40
CA CYS A 312 27.58 -31.20 -13.72
C CYS A 312 27.96 -29.92 -12.96
N GLY A 313 28.58 -30.07 -11.79
CA GLY A 313 28.98 -28.99 -10.90
C GLY A 313 27.84 -28.35 -10.11
N THR A 314 26.59 -28.81 -10.26
CA THR A 314 25.46 -28.26 -9.49
C THR A 314 25.65 -28.56 -7.99
N PRO A 315 25.75 -27.55 -7.11
CA PRO A 315 25.79 -27.78 -5.68
C PRO A 315 24.39 -28.16 -5.16
N VAL A 316 24.35 -29.19 -4.33
CA VAL A 316 23.10 -29.73 -3.78
C VAL A 316 23.19 -29.98 -2.27
N ARG A 317 22.03 -30.12 -1.64
CA ARG A 317 21.88 -30.77 -0.34
C ARG A 317 21.11 -32.07 -0.54
N VAL A 318 21.75 -33.19 -0.22
CA VAL A 318 21.11 -34.51 -0.19
C VAL A 318 20.58 -34.73 1.23
N VAL A 319 19.35 -35.21 1.35
CA VAL A 319 18.70 -35.52 2.63
C VAL A 319 18.07 -36.91 2.52
N GLY A 320 18.49 -37.83 3.38
CA GLY A 320 17.97 -39.19 3.50
C GLY A 320 17.33 -39.42 4.87
N PRO A 321 17.06 -40.69 5.23
CA PRO A 321 16.48 -41.06 6.51
C PRO A 321 17.35 -40.67 7.72
N GLU A 322 18.67 -40.86 7.61
CA GLU A 322 19.60 -40.74 8.75
C GLU A 322 20.24 -39.36 8.86
N GLY A 323 20.13 -38.52 7.82
CA GLY A 323 20.83 -37.24 7.83
C GLY A 323 20.81 -36.51 6.50
N GLY A 324 21.75 -35.57 6.38
CA GLY A 324 21.91 -34.79 5.17
C GLY A 324 23.30 -34.22 5.02
N VAL A 325 23.74 -34.10 3.78
CA VAL A 325 25.08 -33.63 3.44
C VAL A 325 25.04 -32.73 2.20
N ASN A 326 25.98 -31.78 2.12
CA ASN A 326 26.14 -31.00 0.90
C ASN A 326 27.00 -31.80 -0.06
N ALA A 327 26.58 -31.89 -1.32
CA ALA A 327 27.29 -32.61 -2.36
C ALA A 327 27.31 -31.81 -3.66
N VAL A 328 28.10 -32.25 -4.63
CA VAL A 328 28.15 -31.70 -5.99
C VAL A 328 27.71 -32.78 -6.97
N VAL A 329 26.97 -32.38 -8.01
CA VAL A 329 26.66 -33.29 -9.12
C VAL A 329 27.92 -33.50 -9.95
N ASP A 330 28.42 -34.72 -9.96
CA ASP A 330 29.70 -35.07 -10.57
C ASP A 330 29.59 -36.18 -11.63
N ASP A 331 28.38 -36.69 -11.88
CA ASP A 331 28.16 -37.66 -12.94
C ASP A 331 26.73 -37.59 -13.50
N TYR A 332 26.49 -38.20 -14.66
CA TYR A 332 25.16 -38.42 -15.24
C TYR A 332 24.72 -39.87 -15.06
N GLY A 333 23.48 -40.06 -14.66
CA GLY A 333 22.90 -41.36 -14.38
C GLY A 333 21.98 -41.32 -13.17
N PRO A 334 21.58 -42.48 -12.62
CA PRO A 334 21.69 -43.81 -13.23
C PRO A 334 20.76 -43.97 -14.45
N ALA A 335 20.95 -45.05 -15.22
CA ALA A 335 20.06 -45.38 -16.34
C ALA A 335 18.59 -45.49 -15.86
N SER A 336 17.66 -44.94 -16.63
CA SER A 336 16.25 -44.76 -16.21
C SER A 336 15.54 -46.07 -15.86
N TRP A 337 15.91 -47.19 -16.50
CA TRP A 337 15.32 -48.52 -16.27
C TRP A 337 15.67 -49.11 -14.89
N THR A 338 16.66 -48.57 -14.18
CA THR A 338 17.06 -49.06 -12.86
C THR A 338 16.06 -48.70 -11.75
N GLY A 339 15.07 -47.85 -12.03
CA GLY A 339 14.13 -47.31 -11.02
C GLY A 339 14.77 -46.30 -10.05
N ARG A 340 16.09 -46.12 -10.10
CA ARG A 340 16.84 -45.17 -9.28
C ARG A 340 16.88 -43.79 -9.94
N ARG A 341 16.95 -42.76 -9.10
CA ARG A 341 17.06 -41.36 -9.53
C ARG A 341 18.45 -40.78 -9.33
N PHE A 342 19.22 -41.32 -8.39
CA PHE A 342 20.58 -40.87 -8.08
C PHE A 342 21.49 -42.03 -7.73
N ASP A 343 22.77 -41.89 -8.04
CA ASP A 343 23.83 -42.70 -7.46
C ASP A 343 24.76 -41.78 -6.67
N LEU A 344 24.93 -42.07 -5.38
CA LEU A 344 25.73 -41.27 -4.46
C LEU A 344 27.16 -41.85 -4.41
N SER A 345 28.15 -41.00 -4.13
CA SER A 345 29.42 -41.49 -3.58
C SER A 345 29.19 -42.23 -2.26
N ARG A 346 30.14 -43.11 -1.89
CA ARG A 346 30.07 -43.85 -0.62
C ARG A 346 29.97 -42.90 0.57
N ALA A 347 30.77 -41.82 0.59
CA ALA A 347 30.71 -40.81 1.64
C ALA A 347 29.37 -40.08 1.68
N THR A 348 28.79 -39.72 0.53
CA THR A 348 27.47 -39.06 0.46
C THR A 348 26.36 -39.98 0.97
N PHE A 349 26.39 -41.26 0.59
CA PHE A 349 25.39 -42.23 1.05
C PHE A 349 25.50 -42.47 2.55
N ALA A 350 26.72 -42.70 3.06
CA ALA A 350 26.98 -42.90 4.49
C ALA A 350 26.48 -41.75 5.36
N ALA A 351 26.49 -40.51 4.84
CA ALA A 351 26.01 -39.33 5.56
C ALA A 351 24.48 -39.18 5.57
N VAL A 352 23.75 -39.99 4.79
CA VAL A 352 22.28 -39.89 4.67
C VAL A 352 21.55 -41.21 4.93
N GLN A 353 22.26 -42.33 4.94
CA GLN A 353 21.78 -43.68 5.21
C GLN A 353 22.95 -44.62 5.58
N HIS A 354 22.71 -45.65 6.39
CA HIS A 354 23.67 -46.71 6.66
C HIS A 354 24.02 -47.50 5.38
N ILE A 355 25.31 -47.68 5.08
CA ILE A 355 25.81 -48.29 3.83
C ILE A 355 25.16 -49.66 3.54
N THR A 356 24.90 -50.47 4.57
CA THR A 356 24.33 -51.83 4.42
C THR A 356 22.89 -51.83 3.92
N ALA A 357 22.18 -50.69 3.95
CA ALA A 357 20.84 -50.59 3.38
C ALA A 357 20.83 -50.74 1.84
N GLY A 358 21.98 -50.47 1.18
CA GLY A 358 22.15 -50.54 -0.27
C GLY A 358 21.43 -49.45 -1.07
N THR A 359 20.22 -49.06 -0.65
CA THR A 359 19.42 -47.99 -1.25
C THR A 359 18.73 -47.13 -0.20
N ALA A 360 18.36 -45.90 -0.57
CA ALA A 360 17.67 -44.96 0.30
C ALA A 360 16.71 -44.07 -0.49
N GLN A 361 15.54 -43.77 0.09
CA GLN A 361 14.71 -42.67 -0.42
C GLN A 361 15.34 -41.34 -0.03
N VAL A 362 15.73 -40.53 -1.01
CA VAL A 362 16.39 -39.24 -0.77
C VAL A 362 15.63 -38.08 -1.37
N ARG A 363 15.89 -36.90 -0.80
CA ARG A 363 15.50 -35.59 -1.32
C ARG A 363 16.77 -34.83 -1.69
N VAL A 364 16.89 -34.42 -2.95
CA VAL A 364 17.99 -33.59 -3.44
C VAL A 364 17.49 -32.18 -3.69
N HIS A 365 18.04 -31.22 -2.94
CA HIS A 365 17.71 -29.79 -3.06
C HIS A 365 18.83 -29.06 -3.79
N ARG A 366 18.51 -28.29 -4.84
CA ARG A 366 19.46 -27.35 -5.47
C ARG A 366 19.79 -26.23 -4.47
N ARG A 367 21.06 -25.87 -4.35
CA ARG A 367 21.51 -24.79 -3.44
C ARG A 367 21.51 -23.40 -4.08
#